data_AF-A0AAU9IJL2-F1
#
_entry.id   AF-A0AAU9IJL2-F1
#
_cell.length_a   1.000
_cell.length_b   1.000
_cell.length_c   1.000
_cell.angle_alpha   90.00
_cell.angle_beta   90.00
_cell.angle_gamma   90.00
#
_symmetry.space_group_name_H-M   'P 1'
#
loop_
_entity.id
_entity.type
_entity.pdbx_description
1 polymer ?
#
loop_
_entity_poly.entity_id
_entity_poly.type
_entity_poly.pdbx_seq_one_letter_code
_entity_poly.pdbx_strand_id
1 'polypeptide(L)'
;MASYNVSAVEGDNSCSPACINGGYCQNQICFCKSPYAGHYCEEDLGIVTRVNFFVLFLMIIGGLIIGFLLAFVVRFIWDCLCIREPKKLEGSEDEWKS
;
A
#
# COMPACT_ATOMS: atom_id res chain seq x y z
N MET A 1 42.83 50.70 13.20
CA MET A 1 41.70 49.85 12.78
C MET A 1 42.29 48.68 12.02
N ALA A 2 42.27 47.48 12.59
CA ALA A 2 42.81 46.28 11.95
C ALA A 2 41.65 45.54 11.26
N SER A 3 41.74 45.37 9.95
CA SER A 3 40.81 44.58 9.16
C SER A 3 41.05 43.10 9.43
N TYR A 4 40.08 42.40 10.01
CA TYR A 4 40.09 40.95 10.11
C TYR A 4 39.53 40.38 8.79
N ASN A 5 40.33 39.61 8.06
CA ASN A 5 39.85 38.90 6.87
C ASN A 5 39.04 37.69 7.33
N VAL A 6 37.71 37.76 7.24
CA VAL A 6 36.84 36.59 7.36
C VAL A 6 36.97 35.79 6.06
N SER A 7 37.98 34.94 6.00
CA SER A 7 37.87 33.74 5.18
C SER A 7 36.81 32.88 5.86
N ALA A 8 35.62 32.80 5.26
CA ALA A 8 34.60 31.85 5.70
C ALA A 8 35.29 30.49 5.81
N VAL A 9 35.41 29.97 7.03
CA VAL A 9 35.82 28.59 7.26
C VAL A 9 34.86 27.76 6.44
N GLU A 10 35.38 27.04 5.45
CA GLU A 10 34.63 25.99 4.78
C GLU A 10 34.19 24.99 5.85
N GLY A 11 32.97 25.23 6.31
CA GLY A 11 31.99 24.29 6.82
C GLY A 11 32.46 23.25 7.82
N ASP A 12 32.19 23.53 9.09
CA ASP A 12 31.74 22.49 10.05
C ASP A 12 30.47 21.76 9.54
N ASN A 13 29.79 22.35 8.55
CA ASN A 13 28.65 21.79 7.82
C ASN A 13 29.00 21.25 6.42
N SER A 14 30.28 21.14 6.06
CA SER A 14 30.69 20.57 4.77
C SER A 14 31.07 19.10 4.94
N CYS A 15 30.59 18.26 4.03
CA CYS A 15 30.88 16.83 4.04
C CYS A 15 32.08 16.60 3.14
N SER A 16 33.07 15.85 3.61
CA SER A 16 34.23 15.43 2.82
C SER A 16 34.37 13.91 2.89
N PRO A 17 34.19 13.18 1.78
CA PRO A 17 33.75 13.63 0.45
C PRO A 17 32.33 14.22 0.44
N ALA A 18 32.03 15.00 -0.60
CA ALA A 18 30.72 15.63 -0.78
C ALA A 18 29.63 14.58 -1.01
N CYS A 19 28.42 14.86 -0.50
CA CYS A 19 27.25 14.03 -0.78
C CYS A 19 26.93 14.04 -2.29
N ILE A 20 26.71 12.88 -2.88
CA ILE A 20 26.38 12.73 -4.30
C ILE A 20 24.86 12.57 -4.50
N ASN A 21 24.41 12.47 -5.76
CA ASN A 21 23.01 12.23 -6.13
C ASN A 21 21.99 13.24 -5.54
N GLY A 22 22.42 14.47 -5.27
CA GLY A 22 21.55 15.54 -4.79
C GLY A 22 21.22 15.47 -3.30
N GLY A 23 22.00 14.75 -2.51
CA GLY A 23 21.99 14.88 -1.05
C GLY A 23 22.57 16.22 -0.60
N TYR A 24 22.14 16.70 0.58
CA TYR A 24 22.72 17.89 1.20
C TYR A 24 23.46 17.52 2.48
N CYS A 25 24.54 18.24 2.76
CA CYS A 25 25.33 18.03 3.97
C CYS A 25 24.82 18.91 5.11
N GLN A 26 24.70 18.33 6.30
CA GLN A 26 24.45 19.07 7.53
C GLN A 26 25.18 18.37 8.68
N ASN A 27 26.01 19.13 9.42
CA ASN A 27 26.82 18.59 10.53
C ASN A 27 27.64 17.35 10.14
N GLN A 28 28.29 17.37 8.97
CA GLN A 28 29.08 16.25 8.43
C GLN A 28 28.30 14.96 8.12
N ILE A 29 26.96 15.02 8.15
CA ILE A 29 26.08 13.91 7.78
C ILE A 29 25.38 14.24 6.46
N CYS A 30 25.37 13.28 5.54
CA CYS A 30 24.65 13.40 4.28
C CYS A 30 23.17 13.04 4.44
N PHE A 31 22.29 13.99 4.12
CA PHE A 31 20.86 13.76 4.02
C PHE A 31 20.51 13.43 2.58
N CYS A 32 20.28 12.14 2.32
CA CYS A 32 20.02 11.63 0.99
C CYS A 32 18.56 11.82 0.56
N LYS A 33 18.38 12.16 -0.71
CA LYS A 33 17.06 12.23 -1.34
C LYS A 33 16.66 10.83 -1.82
N SER A 34 15.42 10.42 -1.53
CA SER A 34 14.86 9.17 -2.08
C SER A 34 14.97 9.15 -3.62
N PRO A 35 15.41 8.03 -4.25
CA PRO A 35 15.61 6.68 -3.68
C PRO A 35 17.03 6.38 -3.19
N TYR A 36 17.91 7.37 -3.03
CA TYR A 36 19.31 7.14 -2.69
C TYR A 36 19.56 7.02 -1.18
N ALA A 37 20.56 6.21 -0.81
CA ALA A 37 21.03 5.98 0.55
C ALA A 37 22.55 5.74 0.57
N GLY A 38 23.11 5.42 1.74
CA GLY A 38 24.55 5.28 1.95
C GLY A 38 25.15 6.49 2.68
N HIS A 39 26.44 6.41 3.01
CA HIS A 39 27.12 7.44 3.78
C HIS A 39 27.29 8.75 2.99
N TYR A 40 27.34 8.64 1.66
CA TYR A 40 27.48 9.75 0.72
C TYR A 40 26.38 9.76 -0.34
N CYS A 41 25.29 9.03 -0.14
CA CYS A 41 24.19 8.86 -1.09
C CYS A 41 24.57 8.12 -2.38
N GLU A 42 25.53 7.19 -2.27
CA GLU A 42 26.07 6.38 -3.35
C GLU A 42 25.22 5.16 -3.72
N GLU A 43 24.36 4.72 -2.82
CA GLU A 43 23.51 3.55 -3.02
C GLU A 43 22.18 3.99 -3.63
N ASP A 44 21.82 3.45 -4.80
CA ASP A 44 20.46 3.55 -5.33
C ASP A 44 19.64 2.38 -4.78
N LEU A 45 18.71 2.66 -3.87
CA LEU A 45 17.87 1.62 -3.30
C LEU A 45 16.82 1.09 -4.28
N GLY A 46 16.71 1.68 -5.47
CA GLY A 46 15.77 1.23 -6.49
C GLY A 46 14.34 1.19 -5.94
N ILE A 47 14.01 2.04 -4.95
CA ILE A 47 12.65 2.15 -4.39
C ILE A 47 11.81 2.90 -5.41
N VAL A 48 11.58 2.22 -6.51
CA VAL A 48 10.60 2.57 -7.50
C VAL A 48 9.33 1.90 -6.99
N THR A 49 8.53 2.63 -6.23
CA THR A 49 7.10 2.30 -6.07
C THR A 49 6.34 2.54 -7.38
N ARG A 50 6.96 2.22 -8.53
CA ARG A 50 6.25 1.97 -9.77
C ARG A 50 5.65 0.59 -9.62
N VAL A 51 4.50 0.55 -8.95
CA VAL A 51 3.57 -0.57 -9.08
C VAL A 51 3.39 -0.76 -10.57
N ASN A 52 4.01 -1.81 -11.12
CA ASN A 52 3.93 -2.08 -12.54
C ASN A 52 2.44 -2.18 -12.89
N PHE A 53 2.01 -1.61 -14.01
CA PHE A 53 0.61 -1.69 -14.44
C PHE A 53 0.08 -3.12 -14.37
N PHE A 54 0.95 -4.09 -14.67
CA PHE A 54 0.68 -5.51 -14.50
C PHE A 54 0.20 -5.89 -13.09
N VAL A 55 0.89 -5.44 -12.04
CA VAL A 55 0.53 -5.71 -10.63
C VAL A 55 -0.80 -5.05 -10.28
N LEU A 56 -1.04 -3.82 -10.76
CA LEU A 56 -2.32 -3.14 -10.60
C LEU A 56 -3.47 -3.89 -11.28
N PHE A 57 -3.29 -4.33 -12.53
CA PHE A 57 -4.28 -5.11 -13.25
C PHE A 57 -4.57 -6.45 -12.56
N LEU A 58 -3.55 -7.15 -12.07
CA LEU A 58 -3.73 -8.41 -11.32
C LEU A 58 -4.54 -8.21 -10.03
N MET A 59 -4.29 -7.14 -9.28
CA MET A 59 -5.05 -6.83 -8.06
C MET A 59 -6.51 -6.50 -8.37
N ILE A 60 -6.77 -5.71 -9.43
CA ILE A 60 -8.13 -5.36 -9.85
C ILE A 60 -8.88 -6.61 -10.32
N ILE A 61 -8.27 -7.40 -11.20
CA ILE A 61 -8.89 -8.63 -11.73
C ILE A 61 -9.14 -9.63 -10.60
N GLY A 62 -8.15 -9.83 -9.71
CA GLY A 62 -8.29 -10.69 -8.53
C GLY A 62 -9.44 -10.24 -7.62
N GLY A 63 -9.53 -8.94 -7.34
CA GLY A 63 -10.62 -8.35 -6.56
C GLY A 63 -12.00 -8.56 -7.20
N LEU A 64 -12.12 -8.38 -8.52
CA LEU A 64 -13.37 -8.63 -9.25
C LEU A 64 -13.78 -10.10 -9.22
N ILE A 65 -12.82 -11.02 -9.41
CA ILE A 65 -13.09 -12.47 -9.37
C ILE A 65 -13.52 -12.88 -7.96
N ILE A 66 -12.76 -12.48 -6.92
CA ILE A 66 -13.07 -12.80 -5.53
C ILE A 66 -14.43 -12.21 -5.14
N GLY A 67 -14.70 -10.95 -5.50
CA GLY A 67 -15.99 -10.30 -5.26
C GLY A 67 -17.14 -11.04 -5.94
N PHE A 68 -16.97 -11.44 -7.19
CA PHE A 68 -17.99 -12.22 -7.92
C PHE A 68 -18.24 -13.59 -7.28
N LEU A 69 -17.18 -14.32 -6.91
CA LEU A 69 -17.31 -15.61 -6.24
C LEU A 69 -17.99 -15.49 -4.88
N LEU A 70 -17.61 -14.50 -4.08
CA LEU A 70 -18.27 -14.24 -2.79
C LEU A 70 -19.74 -13.89 -2.97
N ALA A 71 -20.08 -13.04 -3.94
CA ALA A 71 -21.47 -12.70 -4.24
C ALA A 71 -22.27 -13.94 -4.68
N PHE A 72 -21.68 -14.80 -5.53
CA PHE A 72 -22.31 -16.04 -5.97
C PHE A 72 -22.54 -17.00 -4.79
N VAL A 73 -21.53 -17.16 -3.91
CA VAL A 73 -21.65 -17.99 -2.71
C VAL A 73 -22.70 -17.44 -1.75
N VAL A 74 -22.71 -16.14 -1.49
CA VAL A 74 -23.73 -15.51 -0.63
C VAL A 74 -25.11 -15.70 -1.21
N ARG A 75 -25.28 -15.51 -2.51
CA ARG A 75 -26.56 -15.72 -3.19
C ARG A 75 -26.98 -17.20 -3.13
N PHE A 76 -26.06 -18.12 -3.38
CA PHE A 76 -26.32 -19.55 -3.28
C PHE A 76 -26.72 -19.94 -1.85
N ILE A 77 -26.05 -19.40 -0.84
CA ILE A 77 -26.40 -19.62 0.57
C ILE A 77 -27.77 -19.01 0.87
N TRP A 78 -28.06 -17.79 0.41
CA TRP A 78 -29.36 -17.14 0.57
C TRP A 78 -30.48 -17.97 -0.07
N ASP A 79 -30.28 -18.42 -1.30
CA ASP A 79 -31.21 -19.28 -2.02
C ASP A 79 -31.37 -20.63 -1.30
N CYS A 80 -30.28 -21.27 -0.83
CA CYS A 80 -30.36 -22.52 -0.06
C CYS A 80 -31.04 -22.35 1.31
N LEU A 81 -30.84 -21.23 2.01
CA LEU A 81 -31.46 -20.94 3.30
C LEU A 81 -32.94 -20.55 3.12
N CYS A 82 -33.26 -19.76 2.09
CA CYS A 82 -34.62 -19.32 1.80
C CYS A 82 -35.48 -20.41 1.13
N ILE A 83 -34.90 -21.36 0.39
CA ILE A 83 -35.65 -22.51 -0.19
C ILE A 83 -36.04 -23.52 0.90
N ARG A 84 -35.45 -23.44 2.11
CA ARG A 84 -35.89 -24.23 3.26
C ARG A 84 -37.12 -23.61 3.94
N GLU A 85 -38.17 -23.33 3.17
CA GLU A 85 -39.53 -23.36 3.72
C GLU A 85 -39.73 -24.78 4.25
N PRO A 86 -39.92 -25.00 5.57
CA PRO A 86 -40.36 -26.31 6.04
C PRO A 86 -41.69 -26.57 5.33
N LYS A 87 -41.78 -27.65 4.53
CA LYS A 87 -43.07 -28.17 4.10
C LYS A 87 -43.94 -28.29 5.35
N LYS A 88 -44.88 -27.35 5.56
CA LYS A 88 -45.91 -27.50 6.57
C LYS A 88 -46.68 -28.73 6.14
N LEU A 89 -46.56 -29.77 6.95
CA LEU A 89 -47.13 -31.08 6.72
C LEU A 89 -48.61 -30.94 6.34
N GLU A 90 -48.88 -31.47 5.16
CA GLU A 90 -50.10 -32.11 4.69
C GLU A 90 -51.16 -32.39 5.77
N GLY A 91 -52.36 -31.87 5.54
CA GLY A 91 -53.64 -32.52 5.86
C GLY A 91 -54.02 -32.73 7.32
N SER A 92 -54.78 -31.79 7.90
CA SER A 92 -55.88 -32.08 8.83
C SER A 92 -56.61 -30.78 9.23
N GLU A 93 -57.40 -30.16 8.34
CA GLU A 93 -58.30 -29.06 8.74
C GLU A 93 -59.69 -29.20 8.09
N ASP A 94 -60.10 -30.45 7.92
CA ASP A 94 -61.34 -30.86 7.24
C ASP A 94 -62.36 -31.47 8.23
N GLU A 95 -62.02 -31.62 9.52
CA GLU A 95 -62.79 -32.44 10.48
C GLU A 95 -63.60 -31.64 11.52
N TRP A 96 -64.04 -30.42 11.18
CA TRP A 96 -65.08 -29.69 11.95
C TRP A 96 -66.13 -29.02 11.05
N LYS A 97 -66.50 -29.71 9.95
CA LYS A 97 -67.72 -29.42 9.17
C LYS A 97 -68.62 -30.65 9.15
N SER A 98 -69.21 -31.01 10.29
CA SER A 98 -70.45 -31.77 10.40
C SER A 98 -71.06 -31.55 11.77
#